data_AF-A0A1Y5RBG3-F1
#
_entry.id   AF-A0A1Y5RBG3-F1
#
_cell.length_a   1.000
_cell.length_b   1.000
_cell.length_c   1.000
_cell.angle_alpha   90.00
_cell.angle_beta   90.00
_cell.angle_gamma   90.00
#
_symmetry.space_group_name_H-M   'P 1'
#
loop_
_entity.id
_entity.type
_entity.pdbx_description
1 polymer ?
#
loop_
_entity_poly.entity_id
_entity_poly.type
_entity_poly.pdbx_seq_one_letter_code
_entity_poly.pdbx_strand_id
1 'polypeptide(L)' 'MRAAKGNGSGAFEAFAVAIPDLRQQARLLGEAGIAFHETETRLTTAAQDLFGVRVEFVPGETPTR' A
#
# COMPACT_ATOMS: atom_id res chain seq x y z
N MET A 1 -38.01 -7.89 1.77
CA MET A 1 -36.88 -7.90 0.82
C MET A 1 -35.70 -8.57 1.51
N ARG A 2 -35.18 -9.67 0.96
CA ARG A 2 -33.96 -10.32 1.46
C ARG A 2 -32.77 -9.47 1.03
N ALA A 3 -31.96 -9.02 1.98
CA ALA A 3 -30.70 -8.36 1.68
C ALA A 3 -29.82 -9.33 0.89
N ALA A 4 -29.45 -8.96 -0.33
CA ALA A 4 -28.44 -9.68 -1.07
C ALA A 4 -27.16 -9.64 -0.26
N LYS A 5 -26.67 -10.81 0.13
CA LYS A 5 -25.34 -11.00 0.71
C LYS A 5 -24.34 -10.65 -0.40
N GLY A 6 -24.01 -9.37 -0.51
CA GLY A 6 -22.96 -8.90 -1.39
C GLY A 6 -21.68 -9.62 -1.01
N ASN A 7 -21.08 -10.32 -1.95
CA ASN A 7 -19.80 -10.99 -1.77
C ASN A 7 -18.80 -9.94 -1.26
N GLY A 8 -18.12 -10.21 -0.14
CA GLY A 8 -17.35 -9.23 0.64
C GLY A 8 -16.12 -8.67 -0.07
N SER A 9 -16.33 -7.75 -1.00
CA SER A 9 -15.30 -6.96 -1.66
C SER A 9 -15.71 -5.50 -1.61
N GLY A 10 -15.49 -4.87 -0.46
CA GLY A 10 -15.45 -3.41 -0.37
C GLY A 10 -14.39 -2.92 -1.34
N ALA A 11 -14.77 -2.11 -2.32
CA ALA A 11 -13.85 -1.54 -3.29
C ALA A 11 -12.93 -0.56 -2.56
N PHE A 12 -11.76 -1.03 -2.12
CA PHE A 12 -10.71 -0.16 -1.60
C PHE A 12 -10.12 0.59 -2.79
N GLU A 13 -10.04 1.92 -2.73
CA GLU A 13 -9.27 2.70 -3.68
C GLU A 13 -7.79 2.35 -3.45
N ALA A 14 -7.08 1.96 -4.50
CA ALA A 14 -5.70 1.51 -4.43
C ALA A 14 -4.80 2.45 -5.23
N PHE A 15 -3.77 2.99 -4.59
CA PHE A 15 -2.78 3.85 -5.22
C PHE A 15 -1.42 3.16 -5.28
N ALA A 16 -0.79 3.19 -6.44
CA ALA A 16 0.59 2.76 -6.61
C ALA A 16 1.50 4.00 -6.64
N VAL A 17 2.56 3.97 -5.83
CA VAL A 17 3.55 5.04 -5.71
C VAL A 17 4.93 4.48 -6.07
N ALA A 18 5.55 5.05 -7.09
CA ALA A 18 6.91 4.72 -7.47
C ALA A 18 7.92 5.37 -6.51
N ILE A 19 8.77 4.57 -5.88
CA ILE A 19 9.77 5.01 -4.91
C ILE A 19 11.17 4.53 -5.33
N PRO A 20 12.18 5.40 -5.41
CA PRO A 20 13.54 5.02 -5.83
C PRO A 20 14.23 3.99 -4.91
N ASP A 21 13.97 4.05 -3.60
CA ASP A 21 14.54 3.15 -2.61
C ASP A 21 13.45 2.59 -1.68
N LEU A 22 13.02 1.36 -1.95
CA LEU A 22 12.03 0.67 -1.12
C LEU A 22 12.55 0.37 0.28
N ARG A 23 13.85 0.17 0.49
CA ARG A 23 14.39 -0.11 1.83
C ARG A 23 14.31 1.12 2.70
N GLN A 24 14.63 2.29 2.13
CA GLN A 24 14.45 3.56 2.83
C GLN A 24 12.97 3.78 3.16
N GLN A 25 12.05 3.49 2.23
CA GLN A 25 10.62 3.64 2.47
C GLN A 25 10.11 2.73 3.58
N ALA A 26 10.52 1.45 3.60
CA ALA A 26 10.15 0.50 4.65
C ALA A 26 10.59 1.01 6.04
N ARG A 27 11.81 1.57 6.13
CA ARG A 27 12.30 2.19 7.36
C ARG A 27 11.42 3.35 7.82
N LEU A 28 11.06 4.26 6.91
CA LEU A 28 10.21 5.41 7.23
C LEU A 28 8.81 4.99 7.69
N LEU A 29 8.22 3.97 7.07
CA LEU A 29 6.93 3.40 7.51
C LEU A 29 7.04 2.82 8.92
N GLY A 30 8.12 2.09 9.21
CA GLY A 30 8.39 1.55 10.55
C GLY A 30 8.57 2.64 11.62
N GLU A 31 9.35 3.69 11.32
CA GLU A 31 9.54 4.84 12.22
C GLU A 31 8.23 5.59 12.49
N ALA A 32 7.32 5.62 11.51
CA ALA A 32 5.99 6.22 11.63
C ALA A 32 4.95 5.29 12.32
N GLY A 33 5.30 4.05 12.65
CA GLY A 33 4.37 3.07 13.23
C GLY A 33 3.28 2.58 12.28
N ILE A 34 3.50 2.71 10.97
CA ILE A 34 2.56 2.26 9.93
C ILE A 34 2.87 0.80 9.61
N ALA A 35 1.88 -0.08 9.77
CA ALA A 35 2.04 -1.48 9.41
C ALA A 35 2.09 -1.65 7.88
N PHE A 36 3.01 -2.50 7.42
CA PHE A 36 3.15 -2.84 6.01
C PHE A 36 3.54 -4.30 5.83
N HIS A 37 3.21 -4.82 4.65
CA HIS A 37 3.70 -6.10 4.14
C HIS A 37 4.75 -5.84 3.07
N GLU A 38 5.90 -6.50 3.19
CA GLU A 38 7.01 -6.40 2.25
C GLU A 38 7.11 -7.67 1.40
N THR A 39 7.36 -7.46 0.11
CA THR A 39 7.80 -8.48 -0.84
C THR A 39 9.08 -8.01 -1.53
N GLU A 40 9.69 -8.86 -2.36
CA GLU A 40 10.93 -8.52 -3.08
C GLU A 40 10.83 -7.24 -3.93
N THR A 41 9.62 -6.88 -4.38
CA THR A 41 9.39 -5.79 -5.33
C THR A 41 8.30 -4.82 -4.89
N ARG A 42 7.83 -4.88 -3.64
CA ARG A 42 6.69 -4.07 -3.19
C ARG A 42 6.61 -3.92 -1.68
N LEU A 43 6.13 -2.76 -1.23
CA LEU A 43 5.58 -2.57 0.11
C LEU A 43 4.08 -2.28 0.00
N THR A 44 3.25 -2.92 0.81
CA THR A 44 1.79 -2.71 0.81
C THR A 44 1.30 -2.37 2.20
N THR A 45 0.59 -1.26 2.35
CA THR A 45 -0.08 -0.90 3.61
C THR A 45 -1.49 -1.49 3.66
N ALA A 46 -1.94 -1.84 4.87
CA ALA A 46 -3.31 -2.30 5.04
C ALA A 46 -4.28 -1.11 4.95
N ALA A 47 -5.39 -1.28 4.22
CA ALA A 47 -6.34 -0.20 3.99
C ALA A 47 -6.98 0.34 5.29
N GLN A 48 -7.09 -0.51 6.31
CA GLN A 48 -7.60 -0.15 7.63
C GLN A 48 -6.73 0.91 8.34
N ASP A 49 -5.43 0.97 8.02
CA ASP A 49 -4.48 1.91 8.62
C ASP A 49 -4.45 3.24 7.86
N LEU A 50 -5.08 3.31 6.69
CA LEU A 50 -5.09 4.45 5.77
C LEU A 50 -6.50 4.83 5.31
N PHE A 51 -7.45 4.92 6.24
CA PHE A 51 -8.81 5.42 5.98
C PHE A 51 -9.58 4.67 4.87
N GLY A 52 -9.31 3.38 4.67
CA GLY A 52 -9.93 2.57 3.62
C GLY A 52 -9.21 2.63 2.26
N VAL A 53 -7.98 3.16 2.22
CA VAL A 53 -7.16 3.25 1.00
C VAL A 53 -5.99 2.29 1.08
N ARG A 54 -5.78 1.47 0.07
CA ARG A 54 -4.55 0.65 -0.03
C ARG A 54 -3.47 1.45 -0.74
N VAL A 55 -2.27 1.51 -0.17
CA VAL A 55 -1.11 2.11 -0.84
C VAL A 55 -0.07 1.04 -1.11
N GLU A 56 0.39 0.99 -2.36
CA GLU A 56 1.42 0.09 -2.84
C GLU A 56 2.65 0.90 -3.26
N PHE A 57 3.78 0.70 -2.59
CA PHE A 57 5.06 1.29 -2.99
C PHE A 57 5.79 0.30 -3.89
N VAL A 58 6.19 0.73 -5.08
CA VAL A 58 6.90 -0.07 -6.08
C VAL A 58 8.21 0.61 -6.47
N PRO A 59 9.22 -0.10 -7.00
CA PRO A 59 10.46 0.51 -7.45
C PRO A 59 10.16 1.57 -8.52
N GLY A 60 10.60 2.80 -8.27
CA GLY A 60 10.61 3.85 -9.28
C GLY A 60 11.88 3.78 -10.11
N GLU A 61 11.79 4.15 -11.38
CA GLU A 61 12.99 4.45 -12.16
C GLU A 61 13.72 5.61 -11.49
N THR A 62 14.99 5.40 -11.11
CA THR A 62 15.84 6.49 -10.62
C THR A 62 15.97 7.50 -11.75
N PRO A 63 15.51 8.76 -11.60
CA PRO A 63 15.68 9.74 -12.65
C PRO A 63 17.18 9.96 -12.88
N THR A 64 17.67 9.50 -14.03
CA THR A 64 19.00 9.83 -14.52
C THR A 64 19.04 11.34 -14.77
N ARG A 65 19.76 12.05 -13.89
CA ARG A 65 20.07 13.47 -14.07
C ARG A 65 21.13 13.67 -15.13
#